data_AF-A0A7X3NV11-F1
#
_entry.id   AF-A0A7X3NV11-F1
#
_cell.length_a   1.000
_cell.length_b   1.000
_cell.length_c   1.000
_cell.angle_alpha   90.00
_cell.angle_beta   90.00
_cell.angle_gamma   90.00
#
_symmetry.space_group_name_H-M   'P 1'
#
loop_
_entity.id
_entity.type
_entity.pdbx_description
1 polymer ?
#
loop_
_entity_poly.entity_id
_entity_poly.type
_entity_poly.pdbx_seq_one_letter_code
_entity_poly.pdbx_strand_id
1 'polypeptide(L)' 'MSDELIQIETPFEFNEENQREFDELIGRYPIKEAAMLPTLHIAQRQAGYITPAVMKYVAEQLEVTVMKVKDVVTF' A
#
# COMPACT_ATOMS: atom_id res chain seq x y z
N MET A 1 -7.34 0.38 20.03
CA MET A 1 -7.43 1.84 19.83
C MET A 1 -6.07 2.48 19.99
N SER A 2 -5.33 2.22 21.07
CA SER A 2 -3.98 2.77 21.26
C SER A 2 -2.92 2.21 20.29
N ASP A 3 -2.95 0.90 20.00
CA ASP A 3 -1.94 0.27 19.13
C ASP A 3 -2.06 0.67 17.65
N GLU A 4 -3.28 0.95 17.18
CA GLU A 4 -3.55 1.37 15.79
C GLU A 4 -3.01 2.78 15.53
N LEU A 5 -3.05 3.65 16.55
CA LEU A 5 -2.45 4.99 16.50
C LEU A 5 -0.92 4.92 16.46
N ILE A 6 -0.30 4.02 17.23
CA ILE A 6 1.15 3.80 17.22
C ILE A 6 1.62 3.30 15.84
N GLN A 7 0.84 2.43 15.19
CA GLN A 7 1.20 1.91 13.86
C GLN A 7 1.02 2.93 12.73
N ILE A 8 0.28 4.02 12.93
CA ILE A 8 0.21 5.15 11.98
C ILE A 8 1.46 6.03 12.10
N GLU A 9 2.06 6.11 13.30
CA GLU A 9 3.26 6.94 13.56
C GLU A 9 4.57 6.32 13.05
N THR A 10 4.58 5.03 12.69
CA THR A 10 5.74 4.42 12.01
C THR A 10 5.55 4.55 10.50
N PRO A 11 6.20 5.50 9.83
CA PRO A 11 6.01 5.71 8.39
C PRO A 11 6.52 4.49 7.62
N PHE A 12 5.74 4.08 6.61
CA PHE A 12 6.15 3.08 5.63
C PHE A 12 6.30 3.77 4.28
N GLU A 13 7.41 3.50 3.60
CA GLU A 13 7.68 3.93 2.24
C GLU A 13 8.38 2.79 1.50
N PHE A 14 8.20 2.69 0.18
CA PHE A 14 8.99 1.75 -0.61
C PHE A 14 10.47 2.10 -0.57
N ASN A 15 11.31 1.07 -0.51
CA ASN A 15 12.71 1.23 -0.84
C ASN A 15 12.87 1.49 -2.36
N GLU A 16 14.07 1.86 -2.80
CA GLU A 16 14.30 2.23 -4.20
C GLU A 16 13.93 1.13 -5.20
N GLU A 17 14.16 -0.14 -4.85
CA GLU A 17 13.85 -1.29 -5.70
C GLU A 17 12.34 -1.46 -5.89
N ASN A 18 11.60 -1.47 -4.79
CA ASN A 18 10.14 -1.63 -4.82
C ASN A 18 9.44 -0.40 -5.39
N GLN A 19 10.01 0.81 -5.23
CA GLN A 19 9.48 2.00 -5.88
C GLN A 19 9.59 1.88 -7.40
N ARG A 20 10.73 1.41 -7.92
CA ARG A 20 10.90 1.18 -9.37
C ARG A 20 9.94 0.11 -9.89
N GLU A 21 9.80 -1.00 -9.16
CA GLU A 21 8.84 -2.05 -9.53
C GLU A 21 7.40 -1.51 -9.56
N PHE A 22 7.03 -0.68 -8.58
CA PHE A 22 5.73 -0.01 -8.55
C PHE A 22 5.53 0.94 -9.74
N ASP A 23 6.53 1.77 -10.08
CA ASP A 23 6.46 2.71 -11.20
C ASP A 23 6.28 1.99 -12.55
N GLU A 24 6.95 0.84 -12.73
CA GLU A 24 6.76 -0.01 -13.91
C GLU A 24 5.39 -0.71 -13.93
N LEU A 25 4.92 -1.13 -12.76
CA LEU A 25 3.65 -1.82 -12.58
C LEU A 25 2.47 -0.89 -12.88
N ILE A 26 2.47 0.31 -12.30
CA ILE A 26 1.33 1.23 -12.37
C ILE A 26 1.03 1.67 -13.82
N GLY A 27 2.06 1.78 -14.66
CA GLY A 27 1.92 2.09 -16.08
C GLY A 27 1.20 1.03 -16.91
N ARG A 28 1.04 -0.20 -16.38
CA ARG A 28 0.30 -1.30 -17.04
C ARG A 28 -1.20 -1.22 -16.83
N TYR A 29 -1.66 -0.44 -15.85
CA TYR A 29 -3.06 -0.34 -15.48
C TYR A 29 -3.67 0.97 -15.99
N PRO A 30 -4.80 0.94 -16.71
CA PRO A 30 -5.47 2.15 -17.18
C PRO A 30 -6.11 2.95 -16.04
N ILE A 31 -6.35 2.30 -14.90
CA ILE A 31 -6.88 2.91 -13.67
C ILE A 31 -6.00 2.48 -12.50
N LYS A 32 -5.56 3.43 -11.67
CA LYS A 32 -4.62 3.16 -10.56
C LYS A 32 -5.18 2.13 -9.57
N GLU A 33 -6.47 2.22 -9.28
CA GLU A 33 -7.15 1.31 -8.38
C GLU A 33 -7.04 -0.17 -8.79
N ALA A 34 -6.97 -0.49 -10.09
CA ALA A 34 -6.81 -1.87 -10.54
C ALA A 34 -5.44 -2.48 -10.17
N ALA A 35 -4.45 -1.64 -9.86
CA ALA A 35 -3.15 -2.06 -9.38
C ALA A 35 -3.11 -2.34 -7.86
N MET A 36 -4.26 -2.30 -7.15
CA MET A 36 -4.34 -2.47 -5.70
C MET A 36 -3.67 -3.75 -5.19
N LEU A 37 -4.11 -4.91 -5.67
CA LEU A 37 -3.57 -6.20 -5.22
C LEU A 37 -2.07 -6.34 -5.52
N PRO A 38 -1.58 -6.04 -6.74
CA PRO A 38 -0.15 -6.03 -7.02
C PRO A 38 0.65 -5.06 -6.14
N THR A 39 0.14 -3.85 -5.89
CA THR A 39 0.82 -2.85 -5.05
C THR A 39 0.90 -3.30 -3.59
N LEU A 40 -0.20 -3.86 -3.07
CA LEU A 40 -0.22 -4.45 -1.73
C LEU A 40 0.75 -5.63 -1.63
N HIS A 41 0.88 -6.44 -2.68
CA HIS A 41 1.82 -7.55 -2.70
C HIS A 41 3.28 -7.08 -2.58
N ILE A 42 3.66 -6.03 -3.32
CA ILE A 42 4.99 -5.40 -3.20
C ILE A 42 5.21 -4.89 -1.78
N ALA A 43 4.22 -4.16 -1.23
CA ALA A 43 4.30 -3.61 0.12
C ALA A 43 4.40 -4.67 1.20
N GLN A 44 3.62 -5.75 1.11
CA GLN A 44 3.68 -6.86 2.04
C GLN A 44 5.03 -7.56 2.02
N ARG A 45 5.64 -7.73 0.83
CA ARG A 45 6.95 -8.35 0.70
C ARG A 45 8.04 -7.55 1.42
N GLN A 46 7.97 -6.22 1.39
CA GLN A 46 8.90 -5.35 2.11
C GLN A 46 8.60 -5.27 3.61
N ALA A 47 7.34 -5.07 3.98
CA ALA A 47 6.92 -4.84 5.36
C ALA A 47 6.76 -6.13 6.18
N GLY A 48 6.69 -7.29 5.54
CA GLY A 48 6.31 -8.58 6.13
C GLY A 48 4.80 -8.72 6.36
N TYR A 49 4.15 -7.66 6.86
CA TYR A 49 2.71 -7.62 7.12
C TYR A 49 2.10 -6.28 6.68
N ILE A 50 0.82 -6.31 6.33
CA ILE A 50 0.07 -5.09 6.00
C ILE A 50 -0.39 -4.42 7.29
N THR A 51 0.29 -3.34 7.68
CA THR A 51 -0.07 -2.49 8.84
C THR A 51 -0.91 -1.29 8.39
N PRO A 52 -1.52 -0.52 9.31
CA PRO A 52 -2.18 0.74 9.00
C PRO A 52 -1.32 1.74 8.22
N ALA A 53 -0.03 1.87 8.55
CA ALA A 53 0.89 2.72 7.79
C ALA A 53 1.08 2.24 6.35
N VAL A 54 1.20 0.92 6.13
CA VAL A 54 1.28 0.33 4.79
C VAL A 54 0.00 0.62 4.00
N MET A 55 -1.18 0.41 4.61
CA MET A 55 -2.46 0.70 3.94
C MET A 55 -2.60 2.17 3.57
N LYS A 56 -2.15 3.08 4.45
CA LYS A 56 -2.14 4.52 4.18
C LYS A 56 -1.22 4.86 3.00
N TYR A 57 0.01 4.35 3.02
CA TYR A 57 0.96 4.58 1.95
C TYR A 57 0.45 4.07 0.59
N VAL A 58 -0.11 2.86 0.55
CA VAL A 58 -0.69 2.31 -0.70
C VAL A 58 -1.89 3.15 -1.18
N ALA A 59 -2.72 3.64 -0.26
CA ALA A 59 -3.83 4.53 -0.61
C ALA A 59 -3.33 5.83 -1.27
N GLU A 60 -2.25 6.41 -0.75
CA GLU A 60 -1.61 7.61 -1.31
C GLU A 60 -1.01 7.34 -2.70
N GLN A 61 -0.31 6.21 -2.88
CA GLN A 61 0.29 5.82 -4.18
C GLN A 61 -0.77 5.62 -5.28
N LEU A 62 -1.91 5.03 -4.92
CA LEU A 62 -2.99 4.71 -5.86
C LEU A 62 -4.06 5.79 -5.96
N GLU A 63 -3.94 6.88 -5.20
CA GLU A 63 -4.91 7.98 -5.12
C GLU A 63 -6.34 7.51 -4.76
N VAL A 64 -6.43 6.58 -3.80
CA VAL A 64 -7.68 6.03 -3.29
C VAL A 64 -7.82 6.28 -1.78
N THR A 65 -9.00 5.98 -1.22
CA THR A 65 -9.19 6.08 0.23
C THR A 65 -8.58 4.87 0.94
N VAL A 66 -8.08 5.08 2.16
CA VAL A 66 -7.57 3.99 3.02
C VAL A 66 -8.65 2.92 3.27
N MET A 67 -9.92 3.33 3.36
CA MET A 67 -11.05 2.40 3.51
C MET A 67 -11.11 1.40 2.35
N LYS A 68 -10.86 1.86 1.12
CA LYS A 68 -10.87 0.99 -0.06
C LYS A 68 -9.73 -0.02 -0.06
N VAL A 69 -8.56 0.38 0.46
CA VAL A 69 -7.45 -0.53 0.68
C VAL A 69 -7.82 -1.56 1.75
N LYS A 70 -8.43 -1.12 2.85
CA LYS A 70 -8.89 -1.98 3.95
C LYS A 70 -9.88 -3.04 3.48
N ASP A 71 -10.87 -2.66 2.66
CA ASP A 71 -11.85 -3.59 2.09
C ASP A 71 -11.17 -4.75 1.34
N VAL A 72 -10.12 -4.44 0.56
CA VAL A 72 -9.34 -5.43 -0.20
C VAL A 72 -8.45 -6.27 0.70
N VAL A 73 -7.83 -5.70 1.73
CA VAL A 73 -6.96 -6.42 2.68
C VAL A 73 -7.75 -7.42 3.53
N THR A 74 -9.03 -7.15 3.79
CA THR A 74 -9.89 -8.02 4.62
C THR A 74 -10.64 -9.10 3.83
N PHE A 75 -10.57 -9.08 2.50
CA PHE A 75 -11.23 -10.06 1.63
C PHE A 75 -10.39 -11.33 1.48
#